data_AF-L1PKM3-F1
#
_entry.id   AF-L1PKM3-F1
#
_cell.length_a   1.000
_cell.length_b   1.000
_cell.length_c   1.000
_cell.angle_alpha   90.00
_cell.angle_beta   90.00
_cell.angle_gamma   90.00
#
_symmetry.space_group_name_H-M   'P 1'
#
loop_
_entity.id
_entity.type
_entity.pdbx_description
1 polymer ?
#
loop_
_entity_poly.entity_id
_entity_poly.type
_entity_poly.pdbx_seq_one_letter_code
_entity_poly.pdbx_strand_id
1 'polypeptide(L)'
;MKKFFVKVFLIFSILISFQLKCTKPEIETATSNKTKVLKHNYIVVNSVDNSPAEVEVSYSVFINGNAENIVKTERKTTPFIIGGEEVKVVYDSLLFVHGTTRRFHQNELKRNYTPLGADYLSIKNLSSVAIEYAVVGIQKLEFSSANEIANSSDIVNKNQIDKTKVVKYLSGAAPVYKATSVLYLIKPELAPQTTVYVTKGIYAPDGGVSGREAVAVPLKTPNFGEIVANTPFSVAEVLSLYKQEYTYGNTLYPNYDAYMGRNTKDPNDRSILQKNYRIKHYGVVSAGESLENKGEVWFINTPNGISGYNDF
;
A
#
# COMPACT_ATOMS: atom_id res chain seq x y z
N MET A 1 -47.96 9.79 -37.55
CA MET A 1 -47.03 9.03 -36.67
C MET A 1 -45.55 9.35 -36.93
N LYS A 2 -45.02 9.32 -38.17
CA LYS A 2 -43.60 9.64 -38.46
C LYS A 2 -43.08 10.98 -37.91
N LYS A 3 -43.84 12.08 -38.03
CA LYS A 3 -43.43 13.41 -37.55
C LYS A 3 -43.42 13.57 -36.01
N PHE A 4 -44.15 12.72 -35.28
CA PHE A 4 -44.21 12.77 -33.82
C PHE A 4 -43.04 12.01 -33.19
N PHE A 5 -42.71 10.83 -33.74
CA PHE A 5 -41.53 10.06 -33.34
C PHE A 5 -40.22 10.81 -33.54
N VAL A 6 -40.06 11.55 -34.64
CA VAL A 6 -38.83 12.34 -34.91
C VAL A 6 -38.65 13.48 -33.89
N LYS A 7 -39.74 14.14 -33.49
CA LYS A 7 -39.68 15.21 -32.47
C LYS A 7 -39.37 14.68 -31.07
N VAL A 8 -39.93 13.52 -30.71
CA VAL A 8 -39.63 12.85 -29.44
C VAL A 8 -38.18 12.37 -29.40
N PHE A 9 -37.66 11.81 -30.50
CA PHE A 9 -36.26 11.39 -30.58
C PHE A 9 -35.28 12.57 -30.49
N LEU A 10 -35.60 13.71 -31.10
CA LEU A 10 -34.77 14.92 -31.04
C LEU A 10 -34.65 15.46 -29.59
N ILE A 11 -35.78 15.51 -28.88
CA ILE A 11 -35.84 15.95 -27.48
C ILE A 11 -35.10 14.95 -26.57
N PHE A 12 -35.23 13.65 -26.83
CA PHE A 12 -34.49 12.61 -26.09
C PHE A 12 -32.98 12.66 -26.35
N SER A 13 -32.53 12.94 -27.58
CA SER A 13 -31.11 13.11 -27.90
C SER A 13 -30.49 14.37 -27.30
N ILE A 14 -31.29 15.44 -27.12
CA ILE A 14 -30.87 16.65 -26.39
C ILE A 14 -30.77 16.34 -24.88
N LEU A 15 -31.73 15.61 -24.30
CA LEU A 15 -31.68 15.19 -22.89
C LEU A 15 -30.50 14.27 -22.57
N ILE A 16 -30.16 13.33 -23.46
CA ILE A 16 -28.99 12.44 -23.30
C ILE A 16 -27.66 13.21 -23.41
N SER A 17 -27.59 14.25 -24.25
CA SER A 17 -26.36 15.05 -24.40
C SER A 17 -26.10 16.02 -23.24
N PHE A 18 -27.14 16.42 -22.50
CA PHE A 18 -26.97 17.21 -21.26
C PHE A 18 -26.69 16.36 -20.01
N GLN A 19 -27.07 15.07 -19.99
CA GLN A 19 -26.85 14.18 -18.84
C GLN A 19 -25.48 13.48 -18.81
N LEU A 20 -24.69 13.55 -19.91
CA LEU A 20 -23.41 12.84 -20.03
C LEU A 20 -22.16 13.70 -19.87
N LYS A 21 -22.30 15.02 -19.62
CA LYS A 21 -21.13 15.84 -19.26
C LYS A 21 -20.85 15.72 -17.77
N CYS A 22 -20.34 14.56 -17.37
CA CYS A 22 -19.55 14.46 -16.15
C CYS A 22 -18.30 15.32 -16.40
N THR A 23 -18.36 16.60 -16.04
CA THR A 23 -17.22 17.51 -16.13
C THR A 23 -16.11 16.93 -15.27
N LYS A 24 -15.03 16.49 -15.93
CA LYS A 24 -13.82 16.09 -15.21
C LYS A 24 -13.38 17.29 -14.37
N PRO A 25 -13.02 17.09 -13.10
CA PRO A 25 -12.52 18.19 -12.27
C PRO A 25 -11.34 18.85 -12.99
N GLU A 26 -11.31 20.17 -12.99
CA GLU A 26 -10.18 20.92 -13.50
C GLU A 26 -9.03 20.76 -12.49
N ILE A 27 -7.84 20.45 -13.02
CA ILE A 27 -6.62 20.25 -12.24
C ILE A 27 -5.73 21.45 -12.49
N GLU A 28 -5.53 22.27 -11.48
CA GLU A 28 -4.56 23.35 -11.52
C GLU A 28 -3.34 22.95 -10.70
N THR A 29 -2.14 23.10 -11.25
CA THR A 29 -0.91 22.96 -10.46
C THR A 29 -0.78 24.19 -9.57
N ALA A 30 -1.01 24.04 -8.26
CA ALA A 30 -0.94 25.15 -7.32
C ALA A 30 0.52 25.51 -6.98
N THR A 31 1.41 24.51 -6.89
CA THR A 31 2.85 24.74 -6.67
C THR A 31 3.63 23.54 -7.19
N SER A 32 4.69 23.77 -7.98
CA SER A 32 5.52 22.69 -8.54
C SER A 32 6.86 22.55 -7.83
N ASN A 33 7.47 21.37 -7.90
CA ASN A 33 8.84 21.07 -7.45
C ASN A 33 9.07 21.26 -5.93
N LYS A 34 8.06 20.96 -5.12
CA LYS A 34 8.25 20.91 -3.66
C LYS A 34 9.07 19.66 -3.30
N THR A 35 9.76 19.71 -2.17
CA THR A 35 10.51 18.57 -1.65
C THR A 35 9.97 18.12 -0.30
N LYS A 36 10.07 16.81 -0.04
CA LYS A 36 9.76 16.21 1.26
C LYS A 36 10.71 15.03 1.49
N VAL A 37 10.98 14.72 2.75
CA VAL A 37 11.67 13.47 3.11
C VAL A 37 10.61 12.40 3.38
N LEU A 38 10.67 11.32 2.60
CA LEU A 38 9.94 10.08 2.83
C LEU A 38 10.94 8.98 3.21
N LYS A 39 10.47 7.73 3.28
CA LYS A 39 11.32 6.56 3.53
C LYS A 39 11.11 5.51 2.46
N HIS A 40 12.09 4.65 2.24
CA HIS A 40 11.89 3.46 1.42
C HIS A 40 11.13 2.38 2.17
N ASN A 41 10.30 1.62 1.45
CA ASN A 41 9.82 0.33 1.90
C ASN A 41 10.99 -0.65 2.01
N TYR A 42 10.80 -1.73 2.77
CA TYR A 42 11.80 -2.79 2.85
C TYR A 42 11.74 -3.67 1.61
N ILE A 43 12.90 -4.05 1.09
CA ILE A 43 13.04 -5.13 0.13
C ILE A 43 13.72 -6.29 0.84
N VAL A 44 13.01 -7.42 0.93
CA VAL A 44 13.57 -8.67 1.44
C VAL A 44 14.06 -9.49 0.24
N VAL A 45 15.25 -10.08 0.33
CA VAL A 45 15.88 -10.82 -0.78
C VAL A 45 16.45 -12.14 -0.28
N ASN A 46 16.18 -13.22 -1.01
CA ASN A 46 16.82 -14.51 -0.82
C ASN A 46 17.06 -15.21 -2.16
N SER A 47 17.88 -16.27 -2.18
CA SER A 47 17.90 -17.21 -3.30
C SER A 47 16.66 -18.08 -3.30
N VAL A 48 16.21 -18.49 -4.48
CA VAL A 48 15.01 -19.34 -4.65
C VAL A 48 15.18 -20.71 -3.99
N ASP A 49 16.41 -21.21 -3.87
CA ASP A 49 16.76 -22.49 -3.25
C ASP A 49 17.30 -22.37 -1.81
N ASN A 50 17.34 -21.15 -1.26
CA ASN A 50 17.92 -20.81 0.05
C ASN A 50 19.44 -21.01 0.18
N SER A 51 20.17 -21.24 -0.92
CA SER A 51 21.64 -21.23 -0.92
C SER A 51 22.21 -19.80 -0.79
N PRO A 52 23.41 -19.60 -0.25
CA PRO A 52 24.04 -18.28 -0.25
C PRO A 52 24.26 -17.76 -1.69
N ALA A 53 23.72 -16.59 -2.00
CA ALA A 53 23.87 -15.90 -3.28
C ALA A 53 24.44 -14.50 -3.06
N GLU A 54 25.44 -14.14 -3.87
CA GLU A 54 26.00 -12.78 -3.88
C GLU A 54 25.13 -11.85 -4.73
N VAL A 55 24.77 -10.71 -4.17
CA VAL A 55 23.92 -9.71 -4.80
C VAL A 55 24.54 -8.33 -4.60
N GLU A 56 24.58 -7.52 -5.65
CA GLU A 56 24.88 -6.10 -5.56
C GLU A 56 23.58 -5.31 -5.61
N VAL A 57 23.40 -4.40 -4.66
CA VAL A 57 22.24 -3.52 -4.59
C VAL A 57 22.71 -2.08 -4.65
N SER A 58 22.04 -1.27 -5.47
CA SER A 58 22.34 0.13 -5.65
C SER A 58 21.05 0.94 -5.61
N TYR A 59 20.95 1.88 -4.68
CA TYR A 59 19.75 2.69 -4.51
C TYR A 59 20.06 4.05 -3.91
N SER A 60 19.18 5.01 -4.14
CA SER A 60 19.35 6.35 -3.59
C SER A 60 18.92 6.42 -2.14
N VAL A 61 19.60 7.22 -1.31
CA VAL A 61 19.23 7.52 0.08
C VAL A 61 19.47 8.99 0.38
N PHE A 62 18.81 9.51 1.41
CA PHE A 62 18.99 10.87 1.90
C PHE A 62 19.64 10.85 3.28
N ILE A 63 20.66 11.69 3.46
CA ILE A 63 21.29 11.94 4.76
C ILE A 63 20.91 13.37 5.15
N ASN A 64 20.38 13.54 6.36
CA ASN A 64 19.99 14.85 6.87
C ASN A 64 21.19 15.82 6.83
N GLY A 65 20.97 17.01 6.28
CA GLY A 65 22.02 17.98 5.99
C GLY A 65 22.45 18.04 4.52
N ASN A 66 22.15 17.00 3.71
CA ASN A 66 22.45 17.04 2.28
C ASN A 66 21.46 17.91 1.49
N ALA A 67 21.96 18.52 0.41
CA ALA A 67 21.12 19.20 -0.58
C ALA A 67 20.30 18.20 -1.41
N GLU A 68 20.89 17.06 -1.77
CA GLU A 68 20.32 16.05 -2.66
C GLU A 68 20.43 14.64 -2.07
N ASN A 69 19.80 13.66 -2.72
CA ASN A 69 20.04 12.26 -2.40
C ASN A 69 21.46 11.87 -2.81
N ILE A 70 21.97 10.78 -2.25
CA ILE A 70 23.20 10.13 -2.68
C ILE A 70 22.89 8.71 -3.14
N VAL A 71 23.78 8.09 -3.92
CA VAL A 71 23.69 6.68 -4.27
C VAL A 71 24.47 5.84 -3.26
N LYS A 72 23.81 4.83 -2.71
CA LYS A 72 24.39 3.80 -1.85
C LYS A 72 24.47 2.51 -2.67
N THR A 73 25.67 1.94 -2.79
CA THR A 73 25.91 0.65 -3.44
C THR A 73 26.54 -0.31 -2.43
N GLU A 74 25.98 -1.51 -2.30
CA GLU A 74 26.46 -2.52 -1.36
C GLU A 74 26.47 -3.90 -2.01
N ARG A 75 27.45 -4.74 -1.64
CA ARG A 75 27.42 -6.19 -1.92
C ARG A 75 26.92 -6.93 -0.68
N LYS A 76 25.97 -7.84 -0.86
CA LYS A 76 25.32 -8.60 0.22
C LYS A 76 25.24 -10.07 -0.17
N THR A 77 25.26 -10.94 0.84
CA THR A 77 24.98 -12.37 0.70
C THR A 77 23.56 -12.64 1.20
N THR A 78 22.76 -13.41 0.46
CA THR A 78 21.40 -13.79 0.90
C THR A 78 21.40 -14.68 2.15
N PRO A 79 20.36 -14.60 3.00
CA PRO A 79 19.23 -13.67 2.94
C PRO A 79 19.57 -12.29 3.53
N PHE A 80 18.95 -11.22 3.01
CA PHE A 80 19.10 -9.88 3.58
C PHE A 80 17.86 -9.00 3.38
N ILE A 81 17.85 -7.86 4.07
CA ILE A 81 16.82 -6.81 3.95
C ILE A 81 17.54 -5.47 3.70
N ILE A 82 17.05 -4.70 2.72
CA ILE A 82 17.44 -3.30 2.48
C ILE A 82 16.21 -2.38 2.54
N GLY A 83 16.43 -1.07 2.54
CA GLY A 83 15.38 -0.07 2.62
C GLY A 83 15.10 0.38 4.06
N GLY A 84 14.04 1.17 4.23
CA GLY A 84 13.72 1.85 5.48
C GLY A 84 14.50 3.14 5.73
N GLU A 85 15.54 3.41 4.94
CA GLU A 85 16.26 4.69 4.94
C GLU A 85 15.39 5.84 4.43
N GLU A 86 15.79 7.05 4.79
CA GLU A 86 15.16 8.28 4.30
C GLU A 86 15.53 8.54 2.84
N VAL A 87 14.63 9.22 2.12
CA VAL A 87 14.85 9.66 0.75
C VAL A 87 14.14 11.00 0.52
N LYS A 88 14.81 11.93 -0.14
CA LYS A 88 14.23 13.21 -0.54
C LYS A 88 13.49 13.01 -1.86
N VAL A 89 12.19 13.28 -1.84
CA VAL A 89 11.31 13.21 -3.01
C VAL A 89 10.99 14.62 -3.52
N VAL A 90 10.69 14.71 -4.81
CA VAL A 90 10.15 15.91 -5.45
C VAL A 90 8.67 15.65 -5.78
N TYR A 91 7.82 16.62 -5.56
CA TYR A 91 6.38 16.50 -5.82
C TYR A 91 5.76 17.82 -6.27
N ASP A 92 4.63 17.71 -6.97
CA ASP A 92 3.76 18.83 -7.30
C ASP A 92 2.55 18.84 -6.36
N SER A 93 2.18 20.03 -5.89
CA SER A 93 0.93 20.26 -5.16
C SER A 93 -0.14 20.65 -6.16
N LEU A 94 -1.08 19.77 -6.39
CA LEU A 94 -2.22 19.95 -7.28
C LEU A 94 -3.43 20.47 -6.50
N LEU A 95 -4.22 21.32 -7.15
CA LEU A 95 -5.52 21.80 -6.70
C LEU A 95 -6.57 21.28 -7.67
N PHE A 96 -7.46 20.44 -7.14
CA PHE A 96 -8.59 19.93 -7.89
C PHE A 96 -9.81 20.79 -7.60
N VAL A 97 -10.42 21.32 -8.65
CA VAL A 97 -11.63 22.13 -8.58
C VAL A 97 -12.79 21.35 -9.18
N HIS A 98 -13.78 21.03 -8.35
CA HIS A 98 -15.02 20.38 -8.78
C HIS A 98 -16.20 21.35 -8.64
N GLY A 99 -16.71 21.81 -9.78
CA GLY A 99 -17.72 22.88 -9.81
C GLY A 99 -17.16 24.21 -9.29
N THR A 100 -18.02 25.07 -8.73
CA THR A 100 -17.62 26.41 -8.28
C THR A 100 -17.11 26.48 -6.84
N THR A 101 -17.22 25.40 -6.05
CA THR A 101 -17.05 25.46 -4.59
C THR A 101 -16.16 24.39 -3.97
N ARG A 102 -16.00 23.21 -4.59
CA ARG A 102 -15.21 22.12 -3.99
C ARG A 102 -13.77 22.18 -4.48
N ARG A 103 -12.86 22.46 -3.55
CA ARG A 103 -11.42 22.52 -3.77
C ARG A 103 -10.74 21.52 -2.86
N PHE A 104 -9.93 20.62 -3.42
CA PHE A 104 -9.08 19.73 -2.61
C PHE A 104 -7.66 19.68 -3.16
N HIS A 105 -6.70 19.51 -2.24
CA HIS A 105 -5.28 19.41 -2.57
C HIS A 105 -4.84 17.96 -2.63
N GLN A 106 -3.92 17.67 -3.54
CA GLN A 106 -3.29 16.37 -3.68
C GLN A 106 -1.83 16.58 -4.08
N ASN A 107 -0.93 15.78 -3.50
CA ASN A 107 0.48 15.83 -3.85
C ASN A 107 0.77 14.69 -4.82
N GLU A 108 1.35 15.00 -5.99
CA GLU A 108 1.77 14.00 -6.97
C GLU A 108 3.30 13.90 -7.00
N LEU A 109 3.84 12.70 -6.79
CA LEU A 109 5.29 12.46 -6.87
C LEU A 109 5.82 12.63 -8.29
N LYS A 110 6.93 13.36 -8.42
CA LYS A 110 7.79 13.31 -9.61
C LYS A 110 8.72 12.12 -9.50
N ARG A 111 8.35 11.04 -10.20
CA ARG A 111 9.12 9.79 -10.22
C ARG A 111 10.46 10.02 -10.91
N ASN A 112 11.54 9.57 -10.30
CA ASN A 112 12.87 9.58 -10.90
C ASN A 112 13.63 8.30 -10.54
N TYR A 113 13.85 7.48 -11.57
CA TYR A 113 14.46 6.15 -11.46
C TYR A 113 15.94 6.14 -11.82
N THR A 114 16.55 7.29 -12.15
CA THR A 114 18.00 7.38 -12.43
C THR A 114 18.77 7.62 -11.12
N PRO A 115 20.10 7.37 -11.08
CA PRO A 115 20.93 7.69 -9.92
C PRO A 115 20.63 9.07 -9.32
N LEU A 116 20.55 9.16 -7.98
CA LEU A 116 20.11 10.32 -7.18
C LEU A 116 18.59 10.57 -7.18
N GLY A 117 17.86 9.94 -8.10
CA GLY A 117 16.40 9.90 -8.11
C GLY A 117 15.85 9.09 -6.95
N ALA A 118 14.73 9.54 -6.36
CA ALA A 118 14.19 8.90 -5.16
C ALA A 118 13.72 7.45 -5.36
N ASP A 119 13.40 7.07 -6.59
CA ASP A 119 12.94 5.73 -6.97
C ASP A 119 14.05 4.81 -7.49
N TYR A 120 15.29 5.32 -7.55
CA TYR A 120 16.43 4.54 -8.04
C TYR A 120 16.65 3.30 -7.16
N LEU A 121 16.54 2.13 -7.80
CA LEU A 121 16.79 0.83 -7.24
C LEU A 121 17.29 -0.10 -8.36
N SER A 122 18.46 -0.68 -8.14
CA SER A 122 19.05 -1.75 -8.93
C SER A 122 19.38 -2.91 -8.02
N ILE A 123 18.98 -4.12 -8.42
CA ILE A 123 19.33 -5.38 -7.75
C ILE A 123 19.96 -6.29 -8.79
N LYS A 124 21.27 -6.48 -8.70
CA LYS A 124 22.07 -7.28 -9.61
C LYS A 124 22.44 -8.61 -8.97
N ASN A 125 21.94 -9.70 -9.54
CA ASN A 125 22.27 -11.05 -9.10
C ASN A 125 23.66 -11.44 -9.64
N LEU A 126 24.63 -11.62 -8.76
CA LEU A 126 26.00 -11.99 -9.12
C LEU A 126 26.26 -13.50 -8.98
N SER A 127 25.23 -14.27 -8.63
CA SER A 127 25.31 -15.71 -8.40
C SER A 127 24.81 -16.53 -9.59
N SER A 128 25.05 -17.85 -9.53
CA SER A 128 24.57 -18.83 -10.52
C SER A 128 23.15 -19.34 -10.23
N VAL A 129 22.49 -18.84 -9.18
CA VAL A 129 21.14 -19.25 -8.78
C VAL A 129 20.21 -18.04 -8.86
N ALA A 130 18.95 -18.24 -9.24
CA ALA A 130 17.96 -17.16 -9.22
C ALA A 130 17.73 -16.65 -7.78
N ILE A 131 17.52 -15.34 -7.65
CA ILE A 131 17.08 -14.71 -6.41
C ILE A 131 15.63 -14.28 -6.54
N GLU A 132 14.94 -14.20 -5.41
CA GLU A 132 13.59 -13.65 -5.30
C GLU A 132 13.56 -12.51 -4.31
N TYR A 133 12.63 -11.58 -4.52
CA TYR A 133 12.46 -10.41 -3.67
C TYR A 133 10.99 -10.16 -3.36
N ALA A 134 10.72 -9.51 -2.23
CA ALA A 134 9.41 -8.98 -1.90
C ALA A 134 9.50 -7.57 -1.29
N VAL A 135 8.47 -6.76 -1.54
CA VAL A 135 8.35 -5.37 -1.06
C VAL A 135 7.46 -5.36 0.18
N VAL A 136 8.03 -5.06 1.34
CA VAL A 136 7.29 -4.92 2.62
C VAL A 136 7.11 -3.45 2.93
N GLY A 137 5.85 -3.01 2.96
CA GLY A 137 5.49 -1.63 3.29
C GLY A 137 5.87 -1.27 4.72
N ILE A 138 6.34 -0.03 4.93
CA ILE A 138 6.74 0.45 6.26
C ILE A 138 5.76 1.46 6.87
N GLN A 139 4.52 1.50 6.34
CA GLN A 139 3.50 2.43 6.85
C GLN A 139 3.21 2.13 8.31
N LYS A 140 3.14 3.16 9.14
CA LYS A 140 2.67 3.02 10.52
C LYS A 140 1.15 2.94 10.54
N LEU A 141 0.59 2.28 11.56
CA LEU A 141 -0.83 2.39 11.86
C LEU A 141 -1.18 3.84 12.21
N GLU A 142 -2.31 4.31 11.67
CA GLU A 142 -2.97 5.53 12.14
C GLU A 142 -4.25 5.14 12.87
N PHE A 143 -4.65 5.96 13.83
CA PHE A 143 -5.85 5.74 14.63
C PHE A 143 -6.87 6.85 14.38
N SER A 144 -8.15 6.46 14.32
CA SER A 144 -9.26 7.42 14.31
C SER A 144 -9.30 8.16 15.65
N SER A 145 -9.83 9.39 15.62
CA SER A 145 -9.99 10.17 16.85
C SER A 145 -11.05 9.55 17.76
N ALA A 146 -10.89 9.64 19.08
CA ALA A 146 -11.89 9.13 20.01
C ALA A 146 -13.28 9.76 19.81
N ASN A 147 -13.34 11.03 19.40
CA ASN A 147 -14.57 11.75 19.11
C ASN A 147 -15.27 11.20 17.85
N GLU A 148 -14.52 10.91 16.80
CA GLU A 148 -15.05 10.26 15.58
C GLU A 148 -15.69 8.91 15.92
N ILE A 149 -15.02 8.10 16.74
CA ILE A 149 -15.52 6.78 17.15
C ILE A 149 -16.75 6.90 18.07
N ALA A 150 -16.74 7.84 19.03
CA ALA A 150 -17.87 8.05 19.94
C ALA A 150 -19.16 8.42 19.17
N ASN A 151 -19.01 9.26 18.15
CA ASN A 151 -20.12 9.75 17.33
C ASN A 151 -20.46 8.83 16.14
N SER A 152 -19.70 7.77 15.91
CA SER A 152 -19.98 6.81 14.82
C SER A 152 -21.30 6.09 15.05
N SER A 153 -22.23 6.16 14.09
CA SER A 153 -23.44 5.33 14.06
C SER A 153 -23.16 3.88 13.65
N ASP A 154 -22.02 3.64 12.99
CA ASP A 154 -21.75 2.39 12.29
C ASP A 154 -21.12 1.33 13.21
N ILE A 155 -20.42 1.74 14.27
CA ILE A 155 -19.69 0.82 15.16
C ILE A 155 -20.59 0.42 16.32
N VAL A 156 -21.10 -0.81 16.29
CA VAL A 156 -22.12 -1.30 17.23
C VAL A 156 -21.59 -1.43 18.66
N ASN A 157 -20.31 -1.81 18.82
CA ASN A 157 -19.67 -2.05 20.11
C ASN A 157 -18.78 -0.87 20.57
N LYS A 158 -18.96 0.34 20.03
CA LYS A 158 -18.13 1.53 20.34
C LYS A 158 -18.04 1.88 21.83
N ASN A 159 -19.01 1.45 22.63
CA ASN A 159 -19.05 1.69 24.07
C ASN A 159 -18.26 0.66 24.91
N GLN A 160 -17.76 -0.40 24.27
CA GLN A 160 -17.05 -1.51 24.94
C GLN A 160 -15.54 -1.54 24.63
N ILE A 161 -15.06 -0.60 23.82
CA ILE A 161 -13.69 -0.58 23.30
C ILE A 161 -12.95 0.70 23.71
N ASP A 162 -11.61 0.65 23.64
CA ASP A 162 -10.77 1.84 23.72
C ASP A 162 -10.84 2.60 22.38
N LYS A 163 -11.59 3.70 22.37
CA LYS A 163 -11.87 4.52 21.17
C LYS A 163 -10.62 5.16 20.57
N THR A 164 -9.54 5.30 21.34
CA THR A 164 -8.27 5.89 20.86
C THR A 164 -7.42 4.91 20.06
N LYS A 165 -7.78 3.62 20.08
CA LYS A 165 -7.02 2.53 19.45
C LYS A 165 -7.73 1.91 18.25
N VAL A 166 -8.75 2.56 17.72
CA VAL A 166 -9.43 2.11 16.49
C VAL A 166 -8.59 2.54 15.29
N VAL A 167 -8.10 1.56 14.53
CA VAL A 167 -7.32 1.80 13.31
C VAL A 167 -8.18 2.56 12.31
N LYS A 168 -7.61 3.63 11.75
CA LYS A 168 -8.32 4.50 10.81
C LYS A 168 -8.59 3.75 9.50
N TYR A 169 -9.78 4.02 8.98
CA TYR A 169 -10.31 3.39 7.78
C TYR A 169 -9.44 3.75 6.55
N LEU A 170 -8.82 2.74 5.91
CA LEU A 170 -7.88 2.82 4.76
C LEU A 170 -6.42 3.17 5.06
N SER A 171 -6.02 3.39 6.32
CA SER A 171 -4.62 3.70 6.65
C SER A 171 -3.88 2.55 7.31
N GLY A 172 -2.59 2.49 7.01
CA GLY A 172 -1.56 1.91 7.89
C GLY A 172 -1.22 0.43 7.69
N ALA A 173 0.09 0.17 7.84
CA ALA A 173 0.81 -1.09 7.88
C ALA A 173 0.37 -2.17 6.88
N ALA A 174 0.84 -2.07 5.64
CA ALA A 174 0.51 -2.98 4.54
C ALA A 174 1.75 -3.74 4.01
N PRO A 175 1.60 -4.94 3.43
CA PRO A 175 0.36 -5.72 3.39
C PRO A 175 0.02 -6.36 4.74
N VAL A 176 -1.25 -6.74 4.89
CA VAL A 176 -1.81 -7.43 6.05
C VAL A 176 -1.88 -8.93 5.76
N TYR A 177 -1.33 -9.73 6.66
CA TYR A 177 -1.43 -11.19 6.73
C TYR A 177 -2.07 -11.55 8.06
N LYS A 178 -3.19 -12.29 8.07
CA LYS A 178 -3.79 -12.82 9.32
C LYS A 178 -3.93 -11.76 10.43
N ALA A 179 -4.58 -10.65 10.09
CA ALA A 179 -4.79 -9.49 10.95
C ALA A 179 -3.51 -8.80 11.50
N THR A 180 -2.34 -9.04 10.92
CA THR A 180 -1.12 -8.29 11.26
C THR A 180 -0.42 -7.79 10.00
N SER A 181 0.33 -6.69 10.11
CA SER A 181 1.18 -6.25 9.01
C SER A 181 2.41 -7.15 8.90
N VAL A 182 2.82 -7.46 7.67
CA VAL A 182 4.10 -8.17 7.43
C VAL A 182 5.27 -7.41 8.04
N LEU A 183 5.22 -6.07 8.08
CA LEU A 183 6.20 -5.22 8.78
C LEU A 183 6.42 -5.67 10.22
N TYR A 184 5.34 -5.94 10.95
CA TYR A 184 5.39 -6.30 12.37
C TYR A 184 5.80 -7.75 12.60
N LEU A 185 5.73 -8.60 11.57
CA LEU A 185 6.27 -9.95 11.62
C LEU A 185 7.80 -9.94 11.46
N ILE A 186 8.34 -9.11 10.56
CA ILE A 186 9.80 -9.02 10.35
C ILE A 186 10.52 -8.10 11.35
N LYS A 187 9.78 -7.11 11.87
CA LYS A 187 10.26 -6.08 12.79
C LYS A 187 9.23 -5.86 13.90
N PRO A 188 9.05 -6.84 14.79
CA PRO A 188 8.06 -6.77 15.87
C PRO A 188 8.25 -5.56 16.78
N GLU A 189 9.46 -5.03 16.91
CA GLU A 189 9.77 -3.80 17.65
C GLU A 189 9.08 -2.55 17.10
N LEU A 190 8.65 -2.56 15.83
CA LEU A 190 7.92 -1.45 15.20
C LEU A 190 6.41 -1.52 15.42
N ALA A 191 5.89 -2.62 15.96
CA ALA A 191 4.47 -2.76 16.26
C ALA A 191 4.06 -1.83 17.41
N PRO A 192 2.77 -1.46 17.52
CA PRO A 192 2.27 -0.59 18.59
C PRO A 192 2.47 -1.11 20.03
N GLN A 193 2.85 -2.38 20.21
CA GLN A 193 2.99 -3.05 21.51
C GLN A 193 1.71 -3.00 22.36
N THR A 194 0.55 -3.05 21.71
CA THR A 194 -0.76 -3.04 22.36
C THR A 194 -1.76 -3.85 21.55
N THR A 195 -2.91 -4.14 22.15
CA THR A 195 -4.12 -4.48 21.40
C THR A 195 -4.66 -3.23 20.72
N VAL A 196 -4.97 -3.34 19.44
CA VAL A 196 -5.67 -2.33 18.63
C VAL A 196 -7.06 -2.83 18.24
N TYR A 197 -7.90 -1.97 17.68
CA TYR A 197 -9.22 -2.35 17.20
C TYR A 197 -9.34 -2.10 15.70
N VAL A 198 -9.81 -3.10 14.96
CA VAL A 198 -10.03 -3.00 13.51
C VAL A 198 -11.50 -3.23 13.22
N THR A 199 -12.10 -2.38 12.37
CA THR A 199 -13.52 -2.51 12.04
C THR A 199 -13.76 -3.63 11.03
N LYS A 200 -14.65 -4.55 11.37
CA LYS A 200 -15.14 -5.66 10.53
C LYS A 200 -16.60 -5.41 10.14
N GLY A 201 -16.95 -5.70 8.89
CA GLY A 201 -18.33 -5.60 8.41
C GLY A 201 -19.25 -6.61 9.09
N ILE A 202 -20.43 -6.17 9.51
CA ILE A 202 -21.53 -7.04 9.92
C ILE A 202 -22.48 -7.15 8.73
N TYR A 203 -22.78 -8.37 8.30
CA TYR A 203 -23.58 -8.63 7.12
C TYR A 203 -24.98 -9.09 7.48
N ALA A 204 -25.98 -8.45 6.89
CA ALA A 204 -27.36 -8.91 6.92
C ALA A 204 -27.53 -10.15 6.00
N PRO A 205 -28.58 -10.97 6.22
CA PRO A 205 -28.84 -12.17 5.40
C PRO A 205 -28.98 -11.89 3.89
N ASP A 206 -29.40 -10.68 3.51
CA ASP A 206 -29.50 -10.24 2.11
C ASP A 206 -28.13 -9.89 1.48
N GLY A 207 -27.09 -9.73 2.30
CA GLY A 207 -25.74 -9.33 1.88
C GLY A 207 -25.43 -7.84 2.03
N GLY A 208 -26.36 -7.04 2.55
CA GLY A 208 -26.10 -5.66 2.92
C GLY A 208 -25.22 -5.55 4.17
N VAL A 209 -24.42 -4.48 4.27
CA VAL A 209 -23.65 -4.18 5.48
C VAL A 209 -24.61 -3.51 6.47
N SER A 210 -24.95 -4.20 7.56
CA SER A 210 -25.89 -3.72 8.58
C SER A 210 -25.22 -2.88 9.67
N GLY A 211 -23.88 -2.86 9.71
CA GLY A 211 -23.07 -2.14 10.68
C GLY A 211 -21.64 -2.66 10.70
N ARG A 212 -20.88 -2.26 11.71
CA ARG A 212 -19.51 -2.73 11.94
C ARG A 212 -19.28 -3.09 13.38
N GLU A 213 -18.44 -4.10 13.56
CA GLU A 213 -17.87 -4.45 14.84
C GLU A 213 -16.41 -4.03 14.89
N ALA A 214 -15.98 -3.40 15.97
CA ALA A 214 -14.56 -3.18 16.22
C ALA A 214 -13.98 -4.44 16.90
N VAL A 215 -13.15 -5.17 16.16
CA VAL A 215 -12.53 -6.42 16.61
C VAL A 215 -11.16 -6.14 17.21
N ALA A 216 -10.89 -6.69 18.39
CA ALA A 216 -9.60 -6.58 19.05
C ALA A 216 -8.53 -7.40 18.32
N VAL A 217 -7.41 -6.77 18.01
CA VAL A 217 -6.26 -7.38 17.33
C VAL A 217 -5.01 -7.14 18.19
N PRO A 218 -4.43 -8.17 18.82
CA PRO A 218 -3.19 -8.01 19.55
C PRO A 218 -2.04 -7.75 18.58
N LEU A 219 -1.26 -6.69 18.79
CA LEU A 219 -0.05 -6.39 18.02
C LEU A 219 1.13 -6.17 18.99
N LYS A 220 1.41 -7.20 19.77
CA LYS A 220 2.46 -7.21 20.80
C LYS A 220 2.96 -8.63 21.03
N THR A 221 4.24 -8.79 21.36
CA THR A 221 4.80 -10.12 21.63
C THR A 221 4.00 -10.87 22.71
N PRO A 222 3.67 -12.16 22.52
CA PRO A 222 3.96 -12.99 21.33
C PRO A 222 2.85 -12.99 20.26
N ASN A 223 1.79 -12.21 20.42
CA ASN A 223 0.60 -12.25 19.57
C ASN A 223 0.57 -11.09 18.57
N PHE A 224 0.63 -11.42 17.28
CA PHE A 224 0.55 -10.49 16.16
C PHE A 224 -0.63 -10.89 15.26
N GLY A 225 -1.79 -10.30 15.52
CA GLY A 225 -3.05 -10.69 14.90
C GLY A 225 -3.42 -12.11 15.29
N GLU A 226 -3.55 -12.98 14.30
CA GLU A 226 -3.86 -14.41 14.48
C GLU A 226 -2.58 -15.28 14.53
N ILE A 227 -1.40 -14.65 14.49
CA ILE A 227 -0.10 -15.33 14.57
C ILE A 227 0.46 -15.26 15.98
N VAL A 228 0.94 -16.39 16.49
CA VAL A 228 1.79 -16.46 17.67
C VAL A 228 3.24 -16.54 17.19
N ALA A 229 4.00 -15.47 17.37
CA ALA A 229 5.40 -15.37 16.98
C ALA A 229 6.26 -14.91 18.17
N ASN A 230 7.10 -15.81 18.66
CA ASN A 230 8.08 -15.51 19.73
C ASN A 230 9.38 -14.92 19.17
N THR A 231 9.63 -15.11 17.88
CA THR A 231 10.76 -14.58 17.13
C THR A 231 10.26 -13.88 15.88
N PRO A 232 10.99 -12.86 15.36
CA PRO A 232 10.66 -12.27 14.07
C PRO A 232 10.65 -13.32 12.96
N PHE A 233 9.79 -13.14 11.96
CA PHE A 233 9.80 -13.93 10.75
C PHE A 233 11.13 -13.75 10.01
N SER A 234 11.69 -14.86 9.56
CA SER A 234 12.83 -14.89 8.65
C SER A 234 12.45 -14.37 7.27
N VAL A 235 13.46 -13.96 6.50
CA VAL A 235 13.27 -13.55 5.09
C VAL A 235 12.62 -14.65 4.25
N ALA A 236 12.97 -15.92 4.49
CA ALA A 236 12.38 -17.06 3.79
C ALA A 236 10.88 -17.23 4.09
N GLU A 237 10.46 -17.07 5.35
CA GLU A 237 9.04 -17.11 5.73
C GLU A 237 8.25 -16.00 5.05
N VAL A 238 8.82 -14.78 4.99
CA VAL A 238 8.17 -13.64 4.32
C VAL A 238 8.02 -13.91 2.82
N LEU A 239 9.10 -14.31 2.15
CA LEU A 239 9.06 -14.63 0.72
C LEU A 239 8.05 -15.74 0.41
N SER A 240 7.92 -16.73 1.29
CA SER A 240 6.88 -17.76 1.17
C SER A 240 5.46 -17.19 1.19
N LEU A 241 5.16 -16.17 2.02
CA LEU A 241 3.86 -15.51 2.03
C LEU A 241 3.56 -14.82 0.69
N TYR A 242 4.54 -14.10 0.15
CA TYR A 242 4.40 -13.40 -1.13
C TYR A 242 4.28 -14.37 -2.30
N LYS A 243 5.03 -15.47 -2.27
CA LYS A 243 4.94 -16.54 -3.28
C LYS A 243 3.57 -17.22 -3.26
N GLN A 244 3.02 -17.51 -2.08
CA GLN A 244 1.66 -18.02 -1.92
C GLN A 244 0.63 -17.04 -2.47
N GLU A 245 0.76 -15.76 -2.11
CA GLU A 245 -0.09 -14.70 -2.65
C GLU A 245 -0.05 -14.63 -4.17
N TYR A 246 1.14 -14.67 -4.79
CA TYR A 246 1.31 -14.58 -6.24
C TYR A 246 0.93 -15.87 -7.00
N THR A 247 0.75 -16.99 -6.27
CA THR A 247 0.33 -18.27 -6.85
C THR A 247 -1.18 -18.48 -6.73
N TYR A 248 -1.75 -18.16 -5.56
CA TYR A 248 -3.11 -18.54 -5.20
C TYR A 248 -4.01 -17.35 -4.84
N GLY A 249 -3.44 -16.17 -4.60
CA GLY A 249 -4.13 -15.04 -4.00
C GLY A 249 -4.51 -15.27 -2.54
N ASN A 250 -5.27 -14.33 -1.98
CA ASN A 250 -5.98 -14.44 -0.69
C ASN A 250 -5.08 -14.70 0.54
N THR A 251 -3.79 -14.40 0.42
CA THR A 251 -2.82 -14.51 1.51
C THR A 251 -2.52 -13.13 2.08
N LEU A 252 -2.27 -12.15 1.21
CA LEU A 252 -1.87 -10.80 1.58
C LEU A 252 -2.89 -9.77 1.11
N TYR A 253 -3.22 -8.85 1.99
CA TYR A 253 -4.22 -7.81 1.75
C TYR A 253 -3.59 -6.42 1.78
N PRO A 254 -4.04 -5.48 0.93
CA PRO A 254 -3.43 -4.15 0.85
C PRO A 254 -3.67 -3.29 2.09
N ASN A 255 -4.65 -3.63 2.93
CA ASN A 255 -4.94 -2.97 4.22
C ASN A 255 -5.96 -3.79 5.02
N TYR A 256 -6.27 -3.32 6.23
CA TYR A 256 -7.24 -3.95 7.12
C TYR A 256 -8.70 -3.91 6.62
N ASP A 257 -9.09 -2.92 5.80
CA ASP A 257 -10.43 -2.90 5.20
C ASP A 257 -10.61 -4.01 4.15
N ALA A 258 -9.55 -4.27 3.40
CA ALA A 258 -9.49 -5.39 2.49
C ALA A 258 -9.54 -6.73 3.25
N TYR A 259 -8.74 -6.87 4.31
CA TYR A 259 -8.69 -8.06 5.15
C TYR A 259 -10.02 -8.37 5.86
N MET A 260 -10.64 -7.36 6.49
CA MET A 260 -11.85 -7.55 7.30
C MET A 260 -13.15 -7.60 6.48
N GLY A 261 -13.04 -7.53 5.14
CA GLY A 261 -14.16 -7.70 4.21
C GLY A 261 -15.32 -6.76 4.52
N ARG A 262 -15.21 -5.46 4.19
CA ARG A 262 -16.29 -4.49 4.47
C ARG A 262 -17.42 -4.47 3.44
N ASN A 263 -17.17 -4.79 2.16
CA ASN A 263 -18.11 -4.51 1.06
C ASN A 263 -18.33 -5.66 0.05
N THR A 264 -17.84 -6.89 0.31
CA THR A 264 -18.03 -8.03 -0.62
C THR A 264 -18.30 -9.30 0.17
N LYS A 265 -19.19 -10.17 -0.33
CA LYS A 265 -19.43 -11.52 0.23
C LYS A 265 -18.20 -12.42 0.09
N ASP A 266 -17.31 -12.09 -0.86
CA ASP A 266 -16.08 -12.84 -1.10
C ASP A 266 -14.85 -12.05 -0.56
N PRO A 267 -14.12 -12.59 0.43
CA PRO A 267 -12.81 -12.07 0.84
C PRO A 267 -11.73 -12.21 -0.24
N ASN A 268 -11.99 -12.98 -1.31
CA ASN A 268 -11.02 -13.21 -2.36
C ASN A 268 -10.75 -11.95 -3.20
N ASP A 269 -11.75 -11.12 -3.48
CA ASP A 269 -11.72 -9.95 -4.41
C ASP A 269 -10.75 -8.81 -4.03
N ARG A 270 -9.91 -8.97 -3.00
CA ARG A 270 -9.20 -7.88 -2.34
C ARG A 270 -7.74 -8.14 -2.00
N SER A 271 -7.22 -9.33 -2.31
CA SER A 271 -5.80 -9.60 -2.08
C SER A 271 -4.93 -8.72 -2.97
N ILE A 272 -3.65 -8.58 -2.64
CA ILE A 272 -2.74 -7.71 -3.42
C ILE A 272 -2.50 -8.23 -4.85
N LEU A 273 -2.76 -9.51 -5.13
CA LEU A 273 -2.71 -10.10 -6.47
C LEU A 273 -3.95 -9.78 -7.31
N GLN A 274 -5.15 -9.76 -6.72
CA GLN A 274 -6.40 -9.77 -7.49
C GLN A 274 -6.75 -8.45 -8.16
N LYS A 275 -6.12 -7.34 -7.75
CA LYS A 275 -6.21 -6.09 -8.49
C LYS A 275 -5.00 -6.00 -9.40
N ASN A 276 -5.23 -5.72 -10.69
CA ASN A 276 -4.20 -5.51 -11.70
C ASN A 276 -3.42 -4.22 -11.41
N TYR A 277 -2.66 -4.23 -10.32
CA TYR A 277 -1.78 -3.14 -9.92
C TYR A 277 -0.60 -3.11 -10.88
N ARG A 278 -0.28 -1.92 -11.38
CA ARG A 278 0.92 -1.70 -12.22
C ARG A 278 2.24 -1.98 -11.47
N ILE A 279 2.15 -2.21 -10.16
CA ILE A 279 3.25 -2.45 -9.23
C ILE A 279 3.35 -3.94 -8.91
N LYS A 280 4.58 -4.45 -8.92
CA LYS A 280 4.97 -5.76 -8.42
C LYS A 280 5.46 -5.65 -6.98
N HIS A 281 4.90 -6.49 -6.11
CA HIS A 281 5.29 -6.64 -4.71
C HIS A 281 6.15 -7.88 -4.48
N TYR A 282 6.29 -8.73 -5.49
CA TYR A 282 7.13 -9.93 -5.51
C TYR A 282 7.72 -10.13 -6.91
N GLY A 283 8.94 -10.67 -7.00
CA GLY A 283 9.55 -11.02 -8.26
C GLY A 283 10.78 -11.91 -8.12
N VAL A 284 11.23 -12.43 -9.26
CA VAL A 284 12.42 -13.27 -9.38
C VAL A 284 13.40 -12.58 -10.34
N VAL A 285 14.68 -12.61 -10.01
CA VAL A 285 15.79 -12.15 -10.85
C VAL A 285 16.66 -13.36 -11.15
N SER A 286 16.78 -13.72 -12.43
CA SER A 286 17.54 -14.91 -12.84
C SER A 286 19.02 -14.77 -12.49
N ALA A 287 19.74 -15.89 -12.52
CA ALA A 287 21.18 -15.92 -12.34
C ALA A 287 21.89 -14.96 -13.32
N GLY A 288 22.77 -14.11 -12.82
CA GLY A 288 23.51 -13.13 -13.62
C GLY A 288 22.70 -11.93 -14.15
N GLU A 289 21.39 -11.86 -13.87
CA GLU A 289 20.53 -10.76 -14.34
C GLU A 289 20.38 -9.63 -13.31
N SER A 290 19.82 -8.51 -13.75
CA SER A 290 19.51 -7.35 -12.91
C SER A 290 18.04 -6.96 -13.01
N LEU A 291 17.47 -6.57 -11.87
CA LEU A 291 16.27 -5.76 -11.79
C LEU A 291 16.67 -4.28 -11.73
N GLU A 292 16.20 -3.49 -12.68
CA GLU A 292 16.27 -2.03 -12.66
C GLU A 292 14.85 -1.50 -12.50
N ASN A 293 14.56 -0.79 -11.40
CA ASN A 293 13.21 -0.28 -11.16
C ASN A 293 12.83 0.77 -12.21
N LYS A 294 11.85 0.45 -13.06
CA LYS A 294 11.30 1.36 -14.07
C LYS A 294 9.87 1.81 -13.75
N GLY A 295 9.48 1.66 -12.49
CA GLY A 295 8.14 1.99 -11.98
C GLY A 295 7.31 0.79 -11.60
N GLU A 296 7.82 -0.43 -11.80
CA GLU A 296 7.18 -1.65 -11.32
C GLU A 296 7.42 -1.94 -9.84
N VAL A 297 8.41 -1.34 -9.17
CA VAL A 297 8.67 -1.59 -7.74
C VAL A 297 8.20 -0.41 -6.89
N TRP A 298 7.38 -0.69 -5.87
CA TRP A 298 6.96 0.28 -4.87
C TRP A 298 8.03 0.49 -3.79
N PHE A 299 9.12 1.12 -4.18
CA PHE A 299 10.26 1.30 -3.30
C PHE A 299 10.10 2.49 -2.35
N ILE A 300 9.47 3.59 -2.76
CA ILE A 300 9.16 4.72 -1.85
C ILE A 300 7.87 4.42 -1.08
N ASN A 301 7.91 4.58 0.24
CA ASN A 301 6.74 4.45 1.09
C ASN A 301 5.75 5.61 0.87
N THR A 302 4.74 5.35 0.04
CA THR A 302 3.54 6.19 -0.10
C THR A 302 2.30 5.41 0.31
N PRO A 303 1.30 6.04 0.95
CA PRO A 303 0.08 5.35 1.39
C PRO A 303 -0.65 4.61 0.26
N ASN A 304 -0.67 5.18 -0.95
CA ASN A 304 -1.37 4.62 -2.09
C ASN A 304 -0.47 3.82 -3.05
N GLY A 305 0.83 3.78 -2.82
CA GLY A 305 1.77 3.15 -3.75
C GLY A 305 1.65 1.63 -3.80
N ILE A 306 1.09 0.98 -2.76
CA ILE A 306 0.72 -0.43 -2.82
C ILE A 306 -0.31 -0.72 -3.93
N SER A 307 -1.13 0.28 -4.24
CA SER A 307 -2.14 0.24 -5.30
C SER A 307 -1.67 0.87 -6.63
N GLY A 308 -0.40 1.29 -6.71
CA GLY A 308 0.17 1.91 -7.91
C GLY A 308 -0.23 3.36 -8.17
N TYR A 309 -0.77 4.05 -7.17
CA TYR A 309 -0.98 5.50 -7.23
C TYR A 309 0.20 6.26 -6.62
N ASN A 310 0.50 7.42 -7.17
CA ASN A 310 1.70 8.20 -6.84
C ASN A 310 1.46 9.33 -5.83
N ASP A 311 0.35 9.24 -5.08
CA ASP A 311 -0.11 10.31 -4.18
C ASP A 311 0.18 10.04 -2.71
N PHE A 312 0.43 11.10 -1.94
CA PHE A 312 0.75 11.04 -0.51
C PHE A 312 0.41 12.31 0.30
#